data_AF-A0A519QSJ5-F1
#
_entry.id   AF-A0A519QSJ5-F1
#
_cell.length_a   1.000
_cell.length_b   1.000
_cell.length_c   1.000
_cell.angle_alpha   90.00
_cell.angle_beta   90.00
_cell.angle_gamma   90.00
#
_symmetry.space_group_name_H-M   'P 1'
#
loop_
_entity.id
_entity.type
_entity.pdbx_description
1 polymer ?
#
loop_
_entity_poly.entity_id
_entity_poly.type
_entity_poly.pdbx_seq_one_letter_code
_entity_poly.pdbx_strand_id
1 'polypeptide(L)' 'MFDLHGMTALVTGASGGIGSAIARALAKQGARLAVSGSNATKLRAFRD' A
#
# COMPACT_ATOMS: atom_id res chain seq x y z
N MET A 1 -2.04 16.56 8.32
CA MET A 1 -1.85 15.17 7.85
C MET A 1 -0.34 14.96 7.65
N PHE A 2 0.20 13.78 7.97
CA PHE A 2 1.65 13.52 7.98
C PHE A 2 2.22 13.42 6.56
N ASP A 3 3.40 14.01 6.34
CA ASP A 3 4.22 13.78 5.14
C ASP A 3 5.05 12.49 5.33
N LEU A 4 4.93 11.56 4.39
CA LEU A 4 5.65 10.29 4.41
C LEU A 4 6.67 10.17 3.27
N HIS A 5 7.00 11.27 2.58
CA HIS A 5 8.05 11.27 1.57
C HIS A 5 9.38 10.73 2.15
N GLY A 6 10.02 9.84 1.40
CA GLY A 6 11.27 9.17 1.81
C GLY A 6 11.07 7.98 2.76
N MET A 7 9.88 7.77 3.31
CA MET A 7 9.58 6.63 4.18
C MET A 7 9.18 5.40 3.37
N THR A 8 9.47 4.22 3.91
CA THR A 8 9.03 2.93 3.34
C THR A 8 8.04 2.26 4.28
N ALA A 9 6.91 1.78 3.75
CA ALA A 9 5.87 1.10 4.51
C ALA A 9 5.55 -0.29 3.94
N LEU A 10 5.44 -1.29 4.82
CA LEU A 10 4.97 -2.64 4.50
C LEU A 10 3.50 -2.78 4.90
N VAL A 11 2.64 -3.13 3.94
CA VAL A 11 1.22 -3.41 4.18
C VAL A 11 0.93 -4.88 3.92
N THR A 12 0.59 -5.62 4.99
CA THR A 12 0.13 -7.01 4.91
C THR A 12 -1.38 -7.07 4.71
N GLY A 13 -1.88 -8.12 4.06
CA GLY A 13 -3.31 -8.22 3.71
C GLY A 13 -3.77 -7.12 2.73
N ALA A 14 -2.86 -6.54 1.95
CA ALA A 14 -3.14 -5.41 1.05
C ALA A 14 -4.15 -5.75 -0.08
N SER A 15 -4.39 -7.04 -0.33
CA SER A 15 -5.43 -7.49 -1.25
C SER A 15 -6.86 -7.42 -0.70
N GLY A 16 -7.02 -7.18 0.61
CA GLY A 16 -8.31 -7.01 1.29
C GLY A 16 -8.80 -5.56 1.31
N GLY A 17 -10.03 -5.32 1.78
CA GLY A 17 -10.65 -4.00 1.78
C GLY A 17 -9.85 -2.95 2.58
N ILE A 18 -9.62 -3.23 3.87
CA ILE A 18 -8.90 -2.31 4.78
C ILE A 18 -7.44 -2.16 4.35
N GLY A 19 -6.73 -3.26 4.09
CA GLY A 19 -5.33 -3.22 3.67
C GLY A 19 -5.14 -2.41 2.38
N SER A 20 -6.04 -2.56 1.42
CA SER A 20 -6.02 -1.77 0.18
C SER A 20 -6.24 -0.28 0.43
N ALA A 21 -7.21 0.08 1.28
CA ALA A 21 -7.48 1.46 1.63
C ALA A 21 -6.27 2.12 2.34
N ILE A 22 -5.65 1.40 3.28
CA ILE A 22 -4.44 1.87 3.99
C ILE A 22 -3.28 2.04 3.02
N ALA A 23 -2.99 1.05 2.16
CA ALA A 23 -1.93 1.14 1.18
C ALA A 23 -2.12 2.37 0.28
N ARG A 24 -3.34 2.62 -0.23
CA ARG A 24 -3.63 3.82 -1.04
C ARG A 24 -3.44 5.12 -0.25
N ALA A 25 -3.86 5.17 1.00
CA ALA A 25 -3.70 6.35 1.84
C ALA A 25 -2.22 6.67 2.07
N LEU A 26 -1.40 5.66 2.37
CA LEU A 26 0.04 5.81 2.58
C LEU A 26 0.77 6.25 1.30
N ALA A 27 0.45 5.65 0.15
CA ALA A 27 0.99 6.09 -1.15
C ALA A 27 0.67 7.56 -1.43
N LYS A 28 -0.58 8.00 -1.16
CA LYS A 28 -0.98 9.40 -1.33
C LYS A 28 -0.21 10.39 -0.44
N GLN A 29 0.38 9.93 0.66
CA GLN A 29 1.25 10.75 1.51
C GLN A 29 2.74 10.67 1.10
N GLY A 30 3.07 10.02 -0.03
CA GLY A 30 4.45 9.96 -0.53
C GLY A 30 5.29 8.78 -0.03
N ALA A 31 4.68 7.84 0.71
CA ALA A 31 5.40 6.65 1.17
C ALA A 31 5.69 5.68 0.01
N ARG A 32 6.89 5.08 0.02
CA ARG A 32 7.22 3.93 -0.83
C ARG A 32 6.63 2.66 -0.23
N LEU A 33 5.89 1.89 -1.02
CA LEU A 33 5.16 0.73 -0.51
C LEU A 33 5.78 -0.61 -0.87
N ALA A 34 5.77 -1.51 0.09
CA ALA A 34 5.82 -2.96 -0.12
C ALA A 34 4.48 -3.54 0.31
N VAL A 35 3.89 -4.41 -0.53
CA VAL A 35 2.56 -4.99 -0.26
C VAL A 35 2.61 -6.52 -0.26
N SER A 36 1.86 -7.14 0.64
CA SER A 36 1.74 -8.59 0.76
C SER A 36 0.27 -9.01 0.90
N GLY A 37 -0.07 -10.17 0.35
CA GLY A 37 -1.44 -10.71 0.34
C GLY A 37 -1.55 -11.98 -0.50
N SER A 38 -2.67 -12.68 -0.37
CA SER A 38 -2.91 -13.98 -1.03
C SER A 38 -3.38 -13.88 -2.48
N ASN A 39 -3.83 -12.69 -2.93
CA ASN A 39 -4.31 -12.48 -4.29
C ASN A 39 -3.34 -11.61 -5.09
N ALA A 40 -2.48 -12.24 -5.88
CA ALA A 40 -1.47 -11.58 -6.70
C ALA A 40 -2.07 -10.60 -7.73
N THR A 41 -3.23 -10.92 -8.32
CA THR A 41 -3.90 -10.04 -9.28
C THR A 41 -4.30 -8.71 -8.65
N LYS A 42 -4.87 -8.75 -7.44
CA LYS A 42 -5.20 -7.53 -6.69
C LYS A 42 -3.96 -6.74 -6.27
N LEU A 43 -2.88 -7.43 -5.89
CA LEU A 43 -1.62 -6.77 -5.50
C LEU A 43 -0.93 -6.06 -6.68
N ARG A 44 -1.06 -6.59 -7.89
CA ARG A 44 -0.48 -5.95 -9.10
C ARG A 44 -1.06 -4.56 -9.36
N ALA A 45 -2.29 -4.29 -8.93
CA ALA A 45 -2.91 -2.96 -9.06
C ALA A 45 -2.27 -1.85 -8.22
N PHE A 46 -1.26 -2.16 -7.38
CA PHE A 46 -0.46 -1.18 -6.62
C PHE A 46 0.89 -0.86 -7.28
N ARG A 47 1.17 -1.43 -8.46
CA ARG A 47 2.46 -1.22 -9.15
C ARG A 47 2.47 -0.01 -10.09
N ASP A 48 1.30 0.48 -10.48
CA ASP A 48 1.09 1.64 -11.36
C ASP A 48 0.85 2.93 -10.55
#